data_AF-A0A7Y0B2M3-F1
#
_entry.id   AF-A0A7Y0B2M3-F1
#
_cell.length_a   1.000
_cell.length_b   1.000
_cell.length_c   1.000
_cell.angle_alpha   90.00
_cell.angle_beta   90.00
_cell.angle_gamma   90.00
#
_symmetry.space_group_name_H-M   'P 1'
#
loop_
_entity.id
_entity.type
_entity.pdbx_description
1 polymer ?
#
loop_
_entity_poly.entity_id
_entity_poly.type
_entity_poly.pdbx_seq_one_letter_code
_entity_poly.pdbx_strand_id
1 'polypeptide(L)'
;MPIDDPARPDTTEKPTSPPPRPGAADAAVNPASRPSRPGAADAAEAAVNPASRPSRPGAVNAAEAAVNPASRPSRPGAADAAEAAVNPASPPPRPSAVDATGAIDAIDPAETFGAAGAAGTPPSPPSPPSRPTAWTALRPLLLRLHFTAGLLTAPFLLVAALSGLLYALSFQAEKVAYAHELSVPVGDTVLPLDRQVGIARAANPDGTVTAVWPGAEPGATTRVLMADPDAPEGTSLAVFVDPYTGDVRGRLPSYGSSGALPLRTWIDGLHRDLHLGEPGRIYSELAASWLFVLVLGGLALWFARRRTRRRALLLPERGPRSRRRTLSWHGSVGLWAALGLLLLSATGLTWSRYAGENIGALQDGLGGATPTLSAGTAGVAGGEHAGHGPGHQPADPAPAPPTADIGVDRAVDAARAAGIDSASIAVTLPADGRGYVVKETDKQFPVELDQVAVDPADGTVLDRLDFAEYPLLAKLTRIGIDAHTGVFLGLFNQLALAALALALALMILWGYRMWWLRRPRRPVGRAAWRKLPVTLLLPLAAAAALLGWFVPLLGLSLLVLLAAELVLALVTRNRNRIRIRRARTR
;
A
#
# COMPACT_ATOMS: atom_id res chain seq x y z
N MET A 1 13.05 50.73 21.73
CA MET A 1 13.89 51.46 22.70
C MET A 1 14.62 50.41 23.53
N PRO A 2 15.94 50.56 23.76
CA PRO A 2 16.89 49.86 22.89
C PRO A 2 18.14 49.33 23.63
N ILE A 3 19.23 49.02 22.89
CA ILE A 3 20.65 48.95 23.35
C ILE A 3 20.99 47.62 24.10
N ASP A 4 22.04 46.84 23.79
CA ASP A 4 23.15 47.02 22.81
C ASP A 4 23.70 45.68 22.26
N ASP A 5 24.41 45.77 21.13
CA ASP A 5 25.48 44.87 20.66
C ASP A 5 26.73 45.75 20.48
N PRO A 6 27.91 45.35 21.02
CA PRO A 6 29.02 45.23 20.07
C PRO A 6 30.07 44.13 20.38
N ALA A 7 30.72 43.70 19.28
CA ALA A 7 32.15 43.39 19.12
C ALA A 7 32.60 41.90 18.97
N ARG A 8 32.88 41.55 17.71
CA ARG A 8 34.07 40.76 17.27
C ARG A 8 35.25 41.74 17.01
N PRO A 9 36.53 41.33 16.84
CA PRO A 9 37.06 40.00 16.47
C PRO A 9 38.06 39.44 17.53
N ASP A 10 38.69 38.26 17.41
CA ASP A 10 39.86 37.99 16.54
C ASP A 10 40.06 36.48 16.23
N THR A 11 41.07 36.21 15.42
CA THR A 11 41.47 35.00 14.70
C THR A 11 42.13 33.90 15.55
N THR A 12 41.95 32.64 15.15
CA THR A 12 43.06 31.75 14.67
C THR A 12 42.53 30.34 14.33
N GLU A 13 42.83 29.89 13.11
CA GLU A 13 42.57 28.51 12.68
C GLU A 13 43.75 27.59 13.05
N LYS A 14 43.47 26.31 13.31
CA LYS A 14 44.49 25.25 13.28
C LYS A 14 43.89 23.96 12.70
N PRO A 15 44.48 23.35 11.66
CA PRO A 15 43.84 22.25 10.92
C PRO A 15 44.09 20.87 11.55
N THR A 16 43.14 19.96 11.35
CA THR A 16 43.26 18.52 11.66
C THR A 16 43.61 17.72 10.40
N SER A 17 44.54 16.77 10.54
CA SER A 17 45.08 15.98 9.42
C SER A 17 44.17 14.81 9.01
N PRO A 18 44.21 14.37 7.73
CA PRO A 18 43.48 13.20 7.24
C PRO A 18 44.23 11.86 7.51
N PRO A 19 43.54 10.71 7.49
CA PRO A 19 44.13 9.38 7.70
C PRO A 19 44.86 8.84 6.44
N PRO A 20 45.85 7.93 6.61
CA PRO A 20 46.66 7.40 5.51
C PRO A 20 46.00 6.25 4.72
N ARG A 21 46.47 6.04 3.49
CA ARG A 21 46.16 4.89 2.61
C ARG A 21 47.25 3.82 2.70
N PRO A 22 46.97 2.55 2.33
CA PRO A 22 47.90 1.43 2.47
C PRO A 22 49.01 1.46 1.40
N GLY A 23 50.18 0.95 1.76
CA GLY A 23 51.32 0.71 0.87
C GLY A 23 51.76 -0.76 0.92
N ALA A 24 52.33 -1.24 -0.19
CA ALA A 24 52.85 -2.59 -0.35
C ALA A 24 54.35 -2.55 -0.69
N ALA A 25 55.13 -3.52 -0.18
CA ALA A 25 56.40 -4.02 -0.73
C ALA A 25 56.95 -5.17 0.13
N ASP A 26 57.22 -6.32 -0.50
CA ASP A 26 58.49 -7.09 -0.52
C ASP A 26 59.18 -7.58 0.78
N ALA A 27 60.06 -8.62 0.78
CA ALA A 27 60.19 -9.87 0.01
C ALA A 27 61.38 -10.72 0.57
N ALA A 28 61.18 -12.02 0.87
CA ALA A 28 62.23 -13.07 1.03
C ALA A 28 61.53 -14.46 1.17
N VAL A 29 61.63 -15.47 0.26
CA VAL A 29 62.79 -16.34 -0.10
C VAL A 29 63.20 -17.26 1.07
N ASN A 30 63.26 -18.62 1.05
CA ASN A 30 62.87 -19.77 0.16
C ASN A 30 63.23 -21.09 0.96
N PRO A 31 63.30 -22.35 0.44
CA PRO A 31 62.49 -23.18 -0.46
C PRO A 31 61.99 -24.55 0.15
N ALA A 32 61.33 -25.36 -0.70
CA ALA A 32 61.19 -26.84 -0.65
C ALA A 32 60.09 -27.43 0.30
N SER A 33 59.34 -28.50 -0.05
CA SER A 33 59.47 -29.50 -1.13
C SER A 33 58.12 -29.95 -1.72
N ARG A 34 58.14 -30.33 -3.02
CA ARG A 34 57.17 -31.18 -3.75
C ARG A 34 58.02 -32.08 -4.69
N PRO A 35 57.49 -33.13 -5.37
CA PRO A 35 56.16 -33.73 -5.30
C PRO A 35 56.22 -35.28 -5.14
N SER A 36 55.08 -35.99 -5.23
CA SER A 36 54.99 -37.27 -5.97
C SER A 36 53.54 -37.73 -6.19
N ARG A 37 53.21 -37.98 -7.47
CA ARG A 37 52.17 -38.91 -7.96
C ARG A 37 52.91 -39.83 -8.94
N PRO A 38 52.72 -41.16 -8.88
CA PRO A 38 51.86 -41.85 -9.85
C PRO A 38 51.03 -42.95 -9.14
N GLY A 39 50.23 -43.81 -9.78
CA GLY A 39 49.93 -44.03 -11.20
C GLY A 39 48.63 -44.85 -11.36
N ALA A 40 48.32 -45.32 -12.57
CA ALA A 40 47.10 -46.07 -12.91
C ALA A 40 47.39 -47.53 -13.32
N ALA A 41 46.32 -48.29 -13.64
CA ALA A 41 46.24 -49.73 -13.94
C ALA A 41 46.31 -50.62 -12.68
N ASP A 42 45.39 -51.57 -12.45
CA ASP A 42 45.06 -52.69 -13.34
C ASP A 42 43.56 -52.97 -13.56
N ALA A 43 43.26 -53.93 -14.44
CA ALA A 43 41.92 -54.32 -14.91
C ALA A 43 41.64 -55.83 -14.76
N ALA A 44 40.41 -56.22 -15.14
CA ALA A 44 39.91 -57.60 -15.37
C ALA A 44 39.68 -58.50 -14.12
N GLU A 45 38.83 -59.53 -14.15
CA GLU A 45 37.62 -59.84 -14.94
C GLU A 45 37.02 -61.16 -14.38
N ALA A 46 35.70 -61.21 -14.12
CA ALA A 46 34.83 -62.41 -14.09
C ALA A 46 33.43 -62.06 -13.53
N ALA A 47 32.29 -62.65 -13.88
CA ALA A 47 31.73 -63.29 -15.08
C ALA A 47 30.46 -64.07 -14.64
N VAL A 48 29.32 -63.84 -15.29
CA VAL A 48 28.17 -64.78 -15.48
C VAL A 48 27.35 -65.21 -14.20
N ASN A 49 26.13 -64.71 -13.92
CA ASN A 49 24.77 -65.01 -14.48
C ASN A 49 24.16 -66.37 -13.99
N PRO A 50 22.83 -66.70 -14.05
CA PRO A 50 21.55 -65.94 -14.15
C PRO A 50 20.47 -66.31 -13.08
N ALA A 51 19.27 -65.70 -13.19
CA ALA A 51 17.94 -66.17 -12.68
C ALA A 51 17.72 -66.16 -11.14
N SER A 52 16.55 -65.72 -10.62
CA SER A 52 15.23 -66.28 -10.94
C SER A 52 14.05 -65.34 -10.61
N ARG A 53 13.00 -65.39 -11.45
CA ARG A 53 11.62 -64.99 -11.12
C ARG A 53 10.81 -66.26 -10.82
N PRO A 54 10.05 -66.29 -9.72
CA PRO A 54 8.58 -66.44 -9.80
C PRO A 54 7.88 -65.53 -8.76
N SER A 55 6.57 -65.35 -8.67
CA SER A 55 5.43 -65.54 -9.59
C SER A 55 4.24 -64.72 -9.05
N ARG A 56 3.29 -64.32 -9.90
CA ARG A 56 1.94 -63.95 -9.46
C ARG A 56 1.16 -65.22 -9.07
N PRO A 57 0.31 -65.14 -8.06
CA PRO A 57 -1.13 -65.30 -8.27
C PRO A 57 -1.86 -64.02 -7.82
N GLY A 58 -3.15 -63.80 -8.08
CA GLY A 58 -4.17 -64.57 -8.80
C GLY A 58 -5.51 -63.90 -8.49
N ALA A 59 -6.30 -63.56 -9.51
CA ALA A 59 -7.52 -62.79 -9.32
C ALA A 59 -8.71 -63.67 -8.90
N VAL A 60 -9.64 -63.13 -8.09
CA VAL A 60 -11.03 -63.60 -7.99
C VAL A 60 -11.97 -62.44 -7.63
N ASN A 61 -12.93 -62.20 -8.53
CA ASN A 61 -14.31 -61.70 -8.38
C ASN A 61 -14.58 -60.36 -7.63
N ALA A 62 -15.31 -59.36 -8.15
CA ALA A 62 -16.65 -59.35 -8.79
C ALA A 62 -17.79 -59.70 -7.80
N ALA A 63 -18.96 -59.05 -7.77
CA ALA A 63 -19.49 -57.85 -8.47
C ALA A 63 -20.73 -57.32 -7.72
N GLU A 64 -21.21 -56.12 -8.10
CA GLU A 64 -22.59 -55.56 -8.06
C GLU A 64 -22.62 -54.09 -7.56
N ALA A 65 -23.41 -53.17 -8.12
CA ALA A 65 -24.23 -53.20 -9.34
C ALA A 65 -24.32 -51.80 -9.98
N ALA A 66 -24.61 -51.74 -11.28
CA ALA A 66 -24.89 -50.50 -12.02
C ALA A 66 -26.15 -50.67 -12.88
N VAL A 67 -27.05 -49.68 -12.84
CA VAL A 67 -28.25 -49.57 -13.69
C VAL A 67 -28.59 -48.07 -13.83
N ASN A 68 -28.96 -47.46 -14.96
CA ASN A 68 -28.74 -47.69 -16.40
C ASN A 68 -29.24 -46.42 -17.15
N PRO A 69 -28.57 -45.88 -18.20
CA PRO A 69 -29.08 -44.73 -18.96
C PRO A 69 -29.65 -45.07 -20.34
N ALA A 70 -30.87 -44.63 -20.63
CA ALA A 70 -31.48 -44.52 -21.97
C ALA A 70 -32.63 -43.46 -21.91
N SER A 71 -33.10 -42.78 -22.97
CA SER A 71 -33.06 -43.08 -24.40
C SER A 71 -33.08 -41.81 -25.27
N ARG A 72 -32.57 -41.92 -26.52
CA ARG A 72 -32.90 -41.08 -27.69
C ARG A 72 -33.44 -42.03 -28.77
N PRO A 73 -34.34 -41.61 -29.69
CA PRO A 73 -33.92 -41.09 -31.01
C PRO A 73 -34.90 -39.97 -31.52
N SER A 74 -34.88 -39.38 -32.73
CA SER A 74 -34.36 -39.74 -34.07
C SER A 74 -33.93 -38.50 -34.90
N ARG A 75 -33.22 -38.77 -36.02
CA ARG A 75 -32.72 -37.85 -37.09
C ARG A 75 -33.72 -37.83 -38.31
N PRO A 76 -33.45 -37.32 -39.55
CA PRO A 76 -32.20 -36.78 -40.16
C PRO A 76 -32.31 -35.50 -41.05
N GLY A 77 -31.15 -35.05 -41.57
CA GLY A 77 -30.98 -34.48 -42.93
C GLY A 77 -30.81 -32.95 -43.02
N ALA A 78 -30.01 -32.37 -43.93
CA ALA A 78 -28.95 -32.86 -44.83
C ALA A 78 -27.99 -31.68 -45.13
N ALA A 79 -26.87 -31.89 -45.83
CA ALA A 79 -25.96 -30.81 -46.25
C ALA A 79 -26.28 -30.36 -47.69
N ASP A 80 -26.09 -29.08 -48.02
CA ASP A 80 -25.25 -28.67 -49.17
C ASP A 80 -25.01 -27.15 -49.32
N ALA A 81 -24.02 -26.88 -50.19
CA ALA A 81 -23.35 -25.67 -50.69
C ALA A 81 -24.07 -24.29 -50.91
N ALA A 82 -23.19 -23.28 -51.09
CA ALA A 82 -23.24 -22.16 -52.06
C ALA A 82 -23.95 -20.80 -51.75
N GLU A 83 -23.09 -19.78 -51.63
CA GLU A 83 -23.06 -18.47 -52.35
C GLU A 83 -24.15 -17.34 -52.25
N ALA A 84 -23.63 -16.12 -51.99
CA ALA A 84 -23.98 -14.78 -52.50
C ALA A 84 -25.44 -14.20 -52.51
N ALA A 85 -25.70 -13.23 -51.61
CA ALA A 85 -26.35 -11.91 -51.81
C ALA A 85 -26.51 -11.23 -50.42
N VAL A 86 -26.06 -10.02 -50.05
CA VAL A 86 -25.91 -8.67 -50.67
C VAL A 86 -27.20 -7.82 -50.69
N ASN A 87 -27.41 -7.10 -49.57
CA ASN A 87 -28.03 -5.74 -49.46
C ASN A 87 -29.55 -5.57 -49.78
N PRO A 88 -30.20 -4.41 -49.48
CA PRO A 88 -29.63 -3.11 -49.05
C PRO A 88 -30.22 -2.44 -47.79
N ALA A 89 -29.54 -1.37 -47.35
CA ALA A 89 -30.05 -0.39 -46.38
C ALA A 89 -30.91 0.71 -47.05
N SER A 90 -31.76 1.37 -46.27
CA SER A 90 -32.64 2.48 -46.70
C SER A 90 -32.13 3.88 -46.29
N PRO A 91 -32.56 4.97 -46.96
CA PRO A 91 -31.69 6.12 -47.25
C PRO A 91 -31.92 7.40 -46.41
N PRO A 92 -31.03 8.41 -46.52
CA PRO A 92 -31.20 9.73 -45.92
C PRO A 92 -31.88 10.75 -46.88
N PRO A 93 -32.54 11.81 -46.37
CA PRO A 93 -33.00 12.93 -47.19
C PRO A 93 -31.86 13.92 -47.51
N ARG A 94 -31.90 14.49 -48.72
CA ARG A 94 -31.00 15.54 -49.27
C ARG A 94 -31.75 16.88 -49.48
N PRO A 95 -31.06 18.00 -49.82
CA PRO A 95 -31.55 19.35 -49.53
C PRO A 95 -31.90 20.23 -50.76
N SER A 96 -32.35 21.45 -50.45
CA SER A 96 -32.22 22.71 -51.24
C SER A 96 -33.08 22.96 -52.48
N ALA A 97 -33.76 24.11 -52.50
CA ALA A 97 -33.95 24.97 -53.68
C ALA A 97 -34.27 26.43 -53.26
N VAL A 98 -33.84 27.41 -54.05
CA VAL A 98 -33.98 28.87 -53.86
C VAL A 98 -34.29 29.51 -55.25
N ASP A 99 -34.80 30.74 -55.27
CA ASP A 99 -34.97 31.71 -56.39
C ASP A 99 -36.28 31.76 -57.22
N ALA A 100 -37.14 32.72 -56.83
CA ALA A 100 -37.44 34.01 -57.51
C ALA A 100 -38.06 34.11 -58.94
N THR A 101 -39.29 34.67 -59.02
CA THR A 101 -39.84 35.70 -59.98
C THR A 101 -41.33 36.03 -59.66
N GLY A 102 -41.97 37.14 -60.08
CA GLY A 102 -41.44 38.34 -60.73
C GLY A 102 -42.38 39.52 -61.17
N ALA A 103 -43.68 39.59 -60.86
CA ALA A 103 -44.63 40.65 -61.33
C ALA A 103 -45.76 40.92 -60.29
N ILE A 104 -46.03 42.14 -59.76
CA ILE A 104 -46.58 43.42 -60.30
C ILE A 104 -48.13 43.57 -60.15
N ASP A 105 -48.51 44.60 -59.38
CA ASP A 105 -49.75 45.40 -59.26
C ASP A 105 -51.18 44.81 -59.18
N ALA A 106 -51.87 45.17 -58.08
CA ALA A 106 -53.18 45.84 -58.11
C ALA A 106 -53.45 46.58 -56.77
N ILE A 107 -53.99 47.80 -56.82
CA ILE A 107 -54.45 48.62 -55.69
C ILE A 107 -55.94 48.94 -55.90
N ASP A 108 -56.80 48.79 -54.88
CA ASP A 108 -57.83 49.77 -54.47
C ASP A 108 -58.56 49.34 -53.15
N PRO A 109 -59.38 50.19 -52.48
CA PRO A 109 -59.35 50.32 -51.01
C PRO A 109 -60.75 50.31 -50.34
N ALA A 110 -60.87 50.97 -49.16
CA ALA A 110 -62.04 51.11 -48.25
C ALA A 110 -62.35 49.83 -47.43
N GLU A 111 -62.53 49.84 -46.10
CA GLU A 111 -63.25 50.79 -45.22
C GLU A 111 -62.48 51.04 -43.89
N THR A 112 -62.30 52.29 -43.45
CA THR A 112 -63.18 53.09 -42.54
C THR A 112 -62.97 52.84 -41.03
N PHE A 113 -62.42 53.88 -40.39
CA PHE A 113 -62.32 54.22 -38.95
C PHE A 113 -62.93 53.29 -37.88
N GLY A 114 -62.06 52.91 -36.92
CA GLY A 114 -62.45 52.44 -35.58
C GLY A 114 -61.38 52.78 -34.55
N ALA A 115 -61.45 53.96 -33.93
CA ALA A 115 -60.52 54.37 -32.88
C ALA A 115 -61.03 53.95 -31.49
N ALA A 116 -60.34 52.99 -30.86
CA ALA A 116 -60.48 52.69 -29.44
C ALA A 116 -59.13 52.21 -28.88
N GLY A 117 -58.70 52.78 -27.75
CA GLY A 117 -57.38 52.49 -27.19
C GLY A 117 -57.28 51.09 -26.56
N ALA A 118 -56.23 50.35 -26.92
CA ALA A 118 -55.78 49.18 -26.18
C ALA A 118 -54.43 49.50 -25.53
N ALA A 119 -54.37 49.41 -24.20
CA ALA A 119 -53.21 49.80 -23.43
C ALA A 119 -51.96 48.96 -23.78
N GLY A 120 -50.80 49.63 -23.91
CA GLY A 120 -49.53 48.93 -23.98
C GLY A 120 -49.33 48.07 -22.74
N THR A 121 -49.11 46.77 -22.94
CA THR A 121 -48.81 45.85 -21.83
C THR A 121 -47.53 46.31 -21.15
N PRO A 122 -47.52 46.63 -19.84
CA PRO A 122 -46.30 47.05 -19.17
C PRO A 122 -45.28 45.91 -19.20
N PRO A 123 -43.99 46.19 -19.44
CA PRO A 123 -42.98 45.13 -19.47
C PRO A 123 -42.95 44.41 -18.12
N SER A 124 -43.09 43.09 -18.16
CA SER A 124 -43.08 42.25 -16.97
C SER A 124 -41.85 42.57 -16.10
N PRO A 125 -42.01 42.79 -14.79
CA PRO A 125 -40.88 43.16 -13.94
C PRO A 125 -39.80 42.08 -14.01
N PRO A 126 -38.50 42.45 -14.06
CA PRO A 126 -37.43 41.48 -14.17
C PRO A 126 -37.48 40.54 -12.97
N SER A 127 -37.56 39.24 -13.23
CA SER A 127 -37.65 38.22 -12.18
C SER A 127 -36.48 38.39 -11.21
N PRO A 128 -36.71 38.38 -9.88
CA PRO A 128 -35.65 38.62 -8.92
C PRO A 128 -34.52 37.59 -9.10
N PRO A 129 -33.25 37.99 -9.04
CA PRO A 129 -32.13 37.10 -9.32
C PRO A 129 -32.16 35.90 -8.37
N SER A 130 -32.35 34.70 -8.93
CA SER A 130 -32.41 33.46 -8.15
C SER A 130 -31.16 33.34 -7.27
N ARG A 131 -31.34 33.23 -5.94
CA ARG A 131 -30.22 33.12 -5.00
C ARG A 131 -29.31 31.96 -5.43
N PRO A 132 -27.99 32.16 -5.56
CA PRO A 132 -27.08 31.10 -6.00
C PRO A 132 -27.13 29.94 -5.02
N THR A 133 -27.45 28.75 -5.52
CA THR A 133 -27.48 27.53 -4.69
C THR A 133 -26.11 27.26 -4.07
N ALA A 134 -26.06 26.66 -2.87
CA ALA A 134 -24.81 26.34 -2.18
C ALA A 134 -23.80 25.62 -3.10
N TRP A 135 -24.27 24.70 -3.95
CA TRP A 135 -23.44 24.02 -4.95
C TRP A 135 -22.79 24.97 -5.97
N THR A 136 -23.48 26.01 -6.44
CA THR A 136 -22.89 26.98 -7.39
C THR A 136 -21.76 27.80 -6.77
N ALA A 137 -21.81 28.05 -5.47
CA ALA A 137 -20.74 28.71 -4.72
C ALA A 137 -19.58 27.75 -4.36
N LEU A 138 -19.89 26.49 -4.02
CA LEU A 138 -18.92 25.48 -3.59
C LEU A 138 -18.14 24.84 -4.77
N ARG A 139 -18.78 24.61 -5.91
CA ARG A 139 -18.19 23.93 -7.07
C ARG A 139 -16.87 24.55 -7.57
N PRO A 140 -16.70 25.89 -7.67
CA PRO A 140 -15.42 26.49 -8.05
C PRO A 140 -14.30 26.24 -7.04
N LEU A 141 -14.63 26.16 -5.75
CA LEU A 141 -13.66 25.83 -4.69
C LEU A 141 -13.23 24.36 -4.80
N LEU A 142 -14.18 23.42 -4.83
CA LEU A 142 -13.87 21.98 -4.96
C LEU A 142 -13.07 21.67 -6.22
N LEU A 143 -13.44 22.26 -7.37
CA LEU A 143 -12.71 22.08 -8.63
C LEU A 143 -11.27 22.59 -8.55
N ARG A 144 -11.04 23.67 -7.78
CA ARG A 144 -9.70 24.22 -7.57
C ARG A 144 -8.90 23.37 -6.58
N LEU A 145 -9.51 22.98 -5.46
CA LEU A 145 -8.90 22.13 -4.44
C LEU A 145 -8.45 20.80 -5.04
N HIS A 146 -9.36 20.07 -5.69
CA HIS A 146 -9.07 18.79 -6.34
C HIS A 146 -7.99 18.92 -7.43
N PHE A 147 -7.97 20.03 -8.18
CA PHE A 147 -6.93 20.27 -9.19
C PHE A 147 -5.56 20.62 -8.56
N THR A 148 -5.51 21.49 -7.56
CA THR A 148 -4.27 21.97 -6.95
C THR A 148 -3.64 20.93 -6.03
N ALA A 149 -4.41 20.30 -5.16
CA ALA A 149 -3.94 19.17 -4.35
C ALA A 149 -3.55 17.98 -5.22
N GLY A 150 -4.34 17.70 -6.27
CA GLY A 150 -4.03 16.64 -7.24
C GLY A 150 -2.71 16.90 -7.95
N LEU A 151 -2.42 18.15 -8.35
CA LEU A 151 -1.14 18.49 -8.98
C LEU A 151 0.07 18.35 -8.02
N LEU A 152 -0.12 18.63 -6.73
CA LEU A 152 0.91 18.57 -5.69
C LEU A 152 1.25 17.13 -5.26
N THR A 153 0.23 16.28 -5.13
CA THR A 153 0.35 14.94 -4.54
C THR A 153 0.38 13.81 -5.58
N ALA A 154 -0.07 14.05 -6.81
CA ALA A 154 -0.01 13.05 -7.88
C ALA A 154 1.39 12.49 -8.20
N PRO A 155 2.53 13.23 -8.07
CA PRO A 155 3.85 12.63 -8.26
C PRO A 155 4.10 11.50 -7.25
N PHE A 156 3.88 11.76 -5.95
CA PHE A 156 3.98 10.73 -4.92
C PHE A 156 2.95 9.62 -5.11
N LEU A 157 1.67 9.96 -5.27
CA LEU A 157 0.59 8.97 -5.44
C LEU A 157 0.78 8.08 -6.67
N LEU A 158 1.49 8.55 -7.70
CA LEU A 158 1.87 7.71 -8.84
C LEU A 158 2.96 6.71 -8.46
N VAL A 159 4.02 7.14 -7.75
CA VAL A 159 5.06 6.22 -7.30
C VAL A 159 4.49 5.23 -6.28
N ALA A 160 3.72 5.69 -5.29
CA ALA A 160 3.05 4.84 -4.32
C ALA A 160 2.07 3.84 -4.96
N ALA A 161 1.34 4.24 -6.01
CA ALA A 161 0.53 3.29 -6.78
C ALA A 161 1.39 2.22 -7.46
N LEU A 162 2.51 2.60 -8.07
CA LEU A 162 3.39 1.66 -8.77
C LEU A 162 4.15 0.75 -7.79
N SER A 163 4.69 1.28 -6.69
CA SER A 163 5.34 0.47 -5.65
C SER A 163 4.35 -0.38 -4.87
N GLY A 164 3.11 0.08 -4.65
CA GLY A 164 2.04 -0.73 -4.05
C GLY A 164 1.61 -1.89 -4.94
N LEU A 165 1.56 -1.68 -6.27
CA LEU A 165 1.39 -2.76 -7.25
C LEU A 165 2.54 -3.77 -7.20
N LEU A 166 3.80 -3.30 -7.11
CA LEU A 166 4.95 -4.19 -6.93
C LEU A 166 4.92 -4.92 -5.58
N TYR A 167 4.47 -4.28 -4.51
CA TYR A 167 4.35 -4.88 -3.18
C TYR A 167 3.31 -6.00 -3.18
N ALA A 168 2.13 -5.78 -3.78
CA ALA A 168 1.09 -6.80 -3.90
C ALA A 168 1.57 -8.06 -4.66
N LEU A 169 2.53 -7.92 -5.58
CA LEU A 169 3.16 -9.02 -6.33
C LEU A 169 4.42 -9.58 -5.65
N SER A 170 4.94 -8.90 -4.62
CA SER A 170 6.24 -9.22 -4.03
C SER A 170 6.24 -10.54 -3.27
N PHE A 171 5.10 -10.97 -2.69
CA PHE A 171 4.97 -12.27 -2.03
C PHE A 171 5.31 -13.45 -2.96
N GLN A 172 4.84 -13.41 -4.20
CA GLN A 172 5.15 -14.42 -5.22
C GLN A 172 6.56 -14.23 -5.78
N ALA A 173 6.99 -12.98 -5.97
CA ALA A 173 8.35 -12.69 -6.44
C ALA A 173 9.41 -13.17 -5.45
N GLU A 174 9.20 -13.04 -4.14
CA GLU A 174 10.08 -13.55 -3.10
C GLU A 174 10.16 -15.08 -3.10
N LYS A 175 9.02 -15.79 -3.24
CA LYS A 175 9.01 -17.26 -3.37
C LYS A 175 9.81 -17.77 -4.59
N VAL A 176 9.94 -16.97 -5.65
CA VAL A 176 10.75 -17.33 -6.83
C VAL A 176 12.21 -16.88 -6.68
N ALA A 177 12.44 -15.65 -6.22
CA ALA A 177 13.78 -15.07 -6.11
C ALA A 177 14.63 -15.72 -5.01
N TYR A 178 13.99 -16.17 -3.93
CA TYR A 178 14.63 -16.81 -2.77
C TYR A 178 14.16 -18.26 -2.59
N ALA A 179 13.87 -18.95 -3.70
CA ALA A 179 13.39 -20.33 -3.69
C ALA A 179 14.41 -21.31 -3.06
N HIS A 180 15.71 -20.99 -3.15
CA HIS A 180 16.78 -21.81 -2.57
C HIS A 180 16.78 -21.74 -1.03
N GLU A 181 16.56 -20.55 -0.49
CA GLU A 181 16.52 -20.25 0.93
C GLU A 181 15.19 -20.63 1.57
N LEU A 182 14.06 -20.50 0.84
CA LEU A 182 12.71 -20.73 1.38
C LEU A 182 12.21 -22.16 1.26
N SER A 183 12.78 -22.98 0.38
CA SER A 183 12.23 -24.30 0.04
C SER A 183 13.27 -25.39 -0.09
N VAL A 184 12.93 -26.56 0.43
CA VAL A 184 13.74 -27.78 0.45
C VAL A 184 12.88 -29.01 0.11
N PRO A 185 13.49 -30.12 -0.35
CA PRO A 185 12.78 -31.38 -0.47
C PRO A 185 12.23 -31.85 0.89
N VAL A 186 11.01 -32.40 0.90
CA VAL A 186 10.43 -32.99 2.11
C VAL A 186 11.20 -34.28 2.47
N GLY A 187 11.77 -34.33 3.67
CA GLY A 187 12.37 -35.54 4.25
C GLY A 187 11.41 -36.27 5.20
N ASP A 188 11.81 -37.46 5.63
CA ASP A 188 10.96 -38.36 6.44
C ASP A 188 10.74 -37.88 7.89
N THR A 189 11.73 -37.17 8.46
CA THR A 189 11.74 -36.73 9.87
C THR A 189 12.21 -35.29 9.98
N VAL A 190 11.48 -34.48 10.74
CA VAL A 190 11.89 -33.11 11.11
C VAL A 190 12.82 -33.16 12.33
N LEU A 191 13.94 -32.46 12.26
CA LEU A 191 14.87 -32.26 13.37
C LEU A 191 14.22 -31.38 14.46
N PRO A 192 14.51 -31.61 15.76
CA PRO A 192 14.08 -30.72 16.83
C PRO A 192 14.50 -29.27 16.59
N LEU A 193 13.64 -28.30 16.91
CA LEU A 193 13.87 -26.87 16.76
C LEU A 193 15.14 -26.42 17.49
N ASP A 194 15.42 -26.94 18.68
CA ASP A 194 16.65 -26.66 19.44
C ASP A 194 17.91 -27.05 18.64
N ARG A 195 17.85 -28.16 17.90
CA ARG A 195 18.95 -28.58 17.01
C ARG A 195 19.09 -27.63 15.82
N GLN A 196 17.98 -27.19 15.23
CA GLN A 196 17.98 -26.23 14.12
C GLN A 196 18.51 -24.85 14.56
N VAL A 197 18.19 -24.41 15.78
CA VAL A 197 18.75 -23.20 16.41
C VAL A 197 20.24 -23.35 16.69
N GLY A 198 20.69 -24.50 17.19
CA GLY A 198 22.11 -24.80 17.40
C GLY A 198 22.91 -24.73 16.10
N ILE A 199 22.38 -25.30 15.02
CA ILE A 199 22.95 -25.23 13.66
C ILE A 199 23.04 -23.77 13.19
N ALA A 200 21.96 -23.00 13.30
CA ALA A 200 21.94 -21.61 12.89
C ALA A 200 22.96 -20.77 13.67
N ARG A 201 23.03 -20.94 15.00
CA ARG A 201 23.99 -20.25 15.87
C ARG A 201 25.45 -20.60 15.51
N ALA A 202 25.73 -21.86 15.18
CA ALA A 202 27.06 -22.27 14.70
C ALA A 202 27.41 -21.66 13.33
N ALA A 203 26.42 -21.40 12.48
CA ALA A 203 26.59 -20.77 11.17
C ALA A 203 26.71 -19.24 11.20
N ASN A 204 26.36 -18.60 12.33
CA ASN A 204 26.48 -17.17 12.53
C ASN A 204 26.78 -16.81 14.01
N PRO A 205 28.00 -17.11 14.50
CA PRO A 205 28.32 -17.08 15.93
C PRO A 205 28.22 -15.69 16.59
N ASP A 206 28.45 -14.63 15.81
CA ASP A 206 28.40 -13.24 16.28
C ASP A 206 26.95 -12.71 16.44
N GLY A 207 25.96 -13.48 15.99
CA GLY A 207 24.54 -13.13 16.07
C GLY A 207 23.85 -13.71 17.32
N THR A 208 23.07 -12.88 18.01
CA THR A 208 22.20 -13.32 19.10
C THR A 208 20.84 -13.74 18.55
N VAL A 209 20.49 -15.03 18.67
CA VAL A 209 19.17 -15.54 18.30
C VAL A 209 18.07 -14.85 19.11
N THR A 210 17.11 -14.22 18.42
CA THR A 210 15.97 -13.50 19.02
C THR A 210 14.65 -14.23 18.80
N ALA A 211 14.47 -14.91 17.67
CA ALA A 211 13.26 -15.68 17.38
C ALA A 211 13.52 -16.87 16.43
N VAL A 212 12.60 -17.84 16.44
CA VAL A 212 12.57 -19.00 15.55
C VAL A 212 11.20 -19.07 14.90
N TRP A 213 11.16 -19.11 13.57
CA TRP A 213 9.93 -19.28 12.81
C TRP A 213 10.03 -20.62 12.09
N PRO A 214 9.42 -21.69 12.63
CA PRO A 214 9.39 -23.01 12.00
C PRO A 214 8.80 -22.98 10.58
N GLY A 215 9.14 -23.97 9.76
CA GLY A 215 8.49 -24.17 8.46
C GLY A 215 6.99 -24.46 8.64
N ALA A 216 6.12 -23.54 8.22
CA ALA A 216 4.67 -23.65 8.36
C ALA A 216 4.01 -24.66 7.40
N GLU A 217 4.71 -25.08 6.35
CA GLU A 217 4.25 -26.05 5.35
C GLU A 217 5.39 -27.08 5.11
N PRO A 218 5.07 -28.34 4.74
CA PRO A 218 6.09 -29.32 4.37
C PRO A 218 7.00 -28.80 3.25
N GLY A 219 8.32 -28.91 3.46
CA GLY A 219 9.32 -28.40 2.52
C GLY A 219 9.65 -26.91 2.69
N ALA A 220 9.04 -26.19 3.64
CA ALA A 220 9.48 -24.87 4.04
C ALA A 220 10.66 -24.95 5.03
N THR A 221 11.64 -24.07 4.87
CA THR A 221 12.77 -23.95 5.82
C THR A 221 12.36 -23.27 7.12
N THR A 222 12.99 -23.66 8.23
CA THR A 222 12.94 -22.86 9.47
C THR A 222 13.80 -21.61 9.32
N ARG A 223 13.28 -20.47 9.79
CA ARG A 223 13.99 -19.19 9.83
C ARG A 223 14.38 -18.87 11.26
N VAL A 224 15.67 -18.91 11.56
CA VAL A 224 16.20 -18.47 12.85
C VAL A 224 16.61 -17.01 12.71
N LEU A 225 15.89 -16.10 13.38
CA LEU A 225 16.16 -14.68 13.39
C LEU A 225 17.19 -14.33 14.45
N MET A 226 18.16 -13.49 14.07
CA MET A 226 19.25 -13.04 14.93
C MET A 226 19.37 -11.52 14.90
N ALA A 227 19.60 -10.93 16.07
CA ALA A 227 20.21 -9.62 16.18
C ALA A 227 21.69 -9.78 15.84
N ASP A 228 22.14 -9.09 14.79
CA ASP A 228 23.46 -9.22 14.20
C ASP A 228 24.05 -7.81 13.99
N PRO A 229 25.29 -7.53 14.42
CA PRO A 229 25.90 -6.19 14.31
C PRO A 229 26.06 -5.67 12.87
N ASP A 230 26.21 -6.58 11.90
CA ASP A 230 26.39 -6.25 10.48
C ASP A 230 25.04 -6.16 9.72
N ALA A 231 23.92 -6.50 10.37
CA ALA A 231 22.60 -6.34 9.79
C ALA A 231 22.22 -4.85 9.67
N PRO A 232 21.62 -4.42 8.54
CA PRO A 232 21.11 -3.05 8.39
C PRO A 232 20.17 -2.63 9.53
N GLU A 233 20.26 -1.36 9.95
CA GLU A 233 19.45 -0.81 11.04
C GLU A 233 17.95 -1.12 10.87
N GLY A 234 17.34 -1.71 11.90
CA GLY A 234 15.94 -2.13 11.87
C GLY A 234 15.66 -3.47 11.16
N THR A 235 16.69 -4.22 10.75
CA THR A 235 16.55 -5.61 10.28
C THR A 235 17.12 -6.61 11.29
N SER A 236 16.71 -7.88 11.17
CA SER A 236 17.37 -9.02 11.80
C SER A 236 17.94 -9.93 10.72
N LEU A 237 19.05 -10.63 10.98
CA LEU A 237 19.55 -11.63 10.05
C LEU A 237 18.71 -12.91 10.20
N ALA A 238 18.07 -13.38 9.12
CA ALA A 238 17.43 -14.68 9.09
C ALA A 238 18.41 -15.72 8.55
N VAL A 239 18.75 -16.71 9.36
CA VAL A 239 19.44 -17.93 8.93
C VAL A 239 18.39 -18.97 8.56
N PHE A 240 18.45 -19.46 7.33
CA PHE A 240 17.50 -20.44 6.79
C PHE A 240 18.09 -21.83 6.97
N VAL A 241 17.39 -22.70 7.70
CA VAL A 241 17.82 -24.07 8.02
C VAL A 241 16.85 -25.06 7.39
N ASP A 242 17.39 -26.07 6.71
CA ASP A 242 16.65 -27.23 6.26
C ASP A 242 16.19 -28.04 7.50
N PRO A 243 14.87 -28.15 7.77
CA PRO A 243 14.39 -28.83 8.97
C PRO A 243 14.57 -30.36 8.91
N TYR A 244 14.92 -30.94 7.76
CA TYR A 244 15.11 -32.38 7.58
C TYR A 244 16.59 -32.78 7.62
N THR A 245 17.45 -32.05 6.92
CA THR A 245 18.90 -32.36 6.86
C THR A 245 19.73 -31.59 7.88
N GLY A 246 19.29 -30.39 8.27
CA GLY A 246 20.09 -29.44 9.04
C GLY A 246 21.05 -28.61 8.18
N ASP A 247 20.95 -28.64 6.86
CA ASP A 247 21.76 -27.79 5.98
C ASP A 247 21.37 -26.32 6.11
N VAL A 248 22.37 -25.42 6.15
CA VAL A 248 22.13 -23.98 6.10
C VAL A 248 21.90 -23.56 4.64
N ARG A 249 20.66 -23.17 4.35
CA ARG A 249 20.16 -22.81 3.02
C ARG A 249 20.51 -21.39 2.62
N GLY A 250 20.75 -20.50 3.58
CA GLY A 250 21.16 -19.13 3.31
C GLY A 250 21.09 -18.22 4.52
N ARG A 251 21.50 -16.97 4.34
CA ARG A 251 21.41 -15.89 5.33
C ARG A 251 20.94 -14.63 4.63
N LEU A 252 19.78 -14.09 5.00
CA LEU A 252 19.19 -12.89 4.39
C LEU A 252 18.68 -11.94 5.48
N PRO A 253 18.83 -10.61 5.31
CA PRO A 253 18.12 -9.64 6.14
C PRO A 253 16.60 -9.84 6.08
N SER A 254 15.97 -9.77 7.24
CA SER A 254 14.54 -9.96 7.46
C SER A 254 13.97 -8.76 8.21
N TYR A 255 12.92 -8.12 7.68
CA TYR A 255 12.44 -6.84 8.20
C TYR A 255 11.21 -6.98 9.12
N GLY A 256 11.41 -6.70 10.40
CA GLY A 256 10.39 -6.70 11.46
C GLY A 256 9.59 -8.00 11.58
N SER A 257 8.42 -7.93 12.22
CA SER A 257 7.46 -9.05 12.35
C SER A 257 6.66 -9.34 11.06
N SER A 258 7.13 -8.84 9.92
CA SER A 258 6.52 -9.04 8.60
C SER A 258 7.11 -10.21 7.81
N GLY A 259 8.32 -10.64 8.19
CA GLY A 259 9.08 -11.69 7.50
C GLY A 259 9.54 -11.32 6.10
N ALA A 260 9.42 -10.03 5.71
CA ALA A 260 9.86 -9.53 4.41
C ALA A 260 11.36 -9.78 4.20
N LEU A 261 11.70 -10.28 3.01
CA LEU A 261 13.08 -10.50 2.56
C LEU A 261 13.57 -9.22 1.86
N PRO A 262 14.81 -9.16 1.36
CA PRO A 262 15.37 -7.90 0.83
C PRO A 262 14.54 -7.29 -0.31
N LEU A 263 13.92 -8.09 -1.17
CA LEU A 263 13.05 -7.59 -2.26
C LEU A 263 11.82 -6.84 -1.75
N ARG A 264 10.98 -7.45 -0.89
CA ARG A 264 9.78 -6.78 -0.37
C ARG A 264 10.15 -5.64 0.58
N THR A 265 11.24 -5.77 1.34
CA THR A 265 11.78 -4.69 2.19
C THR A 265 12.23 -3.48 1.39
N TRP A 266 12.85 -3.68 0.22
CA TRP A 266 13.19 -2.59 -0.68
C TRP A 266 11.94 -1.92 -1.26
N ILE A 267 10.97 -2.71 -1.74
CA ILE A 267 9.70 -2.19 -2.29
C ILE A 267 8.90 -1.42 -1.21
N ASP A 268 8.91 -1.90 0.05
CA ASP A 268 8.35 -1.19 1.21
C ASP A 268 8.96 0.19 1.38
N GLY A 269 10.30 0.29 1.42
CA GLY A 269 11.02 1.57 1.50
C GLY A 269 10.59 2.55 0.40
N LEU A 270 10.57 2.09 -0.85
CA LEU A 270 10.10 2.89 -1.98
C LEU A 270 8.63 3.34 -1.82
N HIS A 271 7.77 2.52 -1.20
CA HIS A 271 6.36 2.85 -0.97
C HIS A 271 6.15 3.83 0.20
N ARG A 272 6.81 3.60 1.33
CA ARG A 272 6.61 4.40 2.55
C ARG A 272 7.34 5.75 2.52
N ASP A 273 8.53 5.83 1.93
CA ASP A 273 9.35 7.05 1.95
C ASP A 273 10.20 7.33 0.68
N LEU A 274 9.98 6.63 -0.43
CA LEU A 274 10.77 6.78 -1.67
C LEU A 274 12.29 6.48 -1.52
N HIS A 275 12.70 5.81 -0.44
CA HIS A 275 14.10 5.74 0.02
C HIS A 275 14.75 7.10 0.34
N LEU A 276 13.93 8.11 0.68
CA LEU A 276 14.40 9.43 1.08
C LEU A 276 14.43 9.62 2.61
N GLY A 277 14.06 8.60 3.39
CA GLY A 277 13.99 8.69 4.85
C GLY A 277 12.94 9.71 5.31
N GLU A 278 13.25 10.51 6.33
CA GLU A 278 12.27 11.42 6.95
C GLU A 278 11.57 12.39 5.97
N PRO A 279 12.26 13.12 5.08
CA PRO A 279 11.59 13.94 4.05
C PRO A 279 10.60 13.16 3.19
N GLY A 280 10.94 11.90 2.87
CA GLY A 280 10.08 10.99 2.12
C GLY A 280 8.84 10.56 2.90
N ARG A 281 9.02 10.20 4.18
CA ARG A 281 7.93 9.85 5.10
C ARG A 281 6.94 11.00 5.27
N ILE A 282 7.43 12.23 5.42
CA ILE A 282 6.60 13.45 5.46
C ILE A 282 5.86 13.66 4.13
N TYR A 283 6.51 13.47 2.97
CA TYR A 283 5.83 13.62 1.68
C TYR A 283 4.78 12.53 1.44
N SER A 284 5.03 11.31 1.91
CA SER A 284 4.11 10.17 1.88
C SER A 284 2.85 10.44 2.67
N GLU A 285 2.99 10.81 3.95
CA GLU A 285 1.85 11.16 4.78
C GLU A 285 1.10 12.37 4.24
N LEU A 286 1.78 13.39 3.70
CA LEU A 286 1.13 14.51 3.02
C LEU A 286 0.27 14.01 1.83
N ALA A 287 0.79 13.09 1.01
CA ALA A 287 0.07 12.54 -0.12
C ALA A 287 -1.16 11.69 0.30
N ALA A 288 -0.98 10.82 1.31
CA ALA A 288 -2.07 10.03 1.90
C ALA A 288 -3.16 10.94 2.51
N SER A 289 -2.76 11.98 3.24
CA SER A 289 -3.64 12.98 3.85
C SER A 289 -4.52 13.73 2.84
N TRP A 290 -4.07 13.87 1.60
CA TRP A 290 -4.87 14.48 0.53
C TRP A 290 -5.72 13.48 -0.25
N LEU A 291 -5.44 12.17 -0.19
CA LEU A 291 -6.09 11.17 -1.02
C LEU A 291 -7.61 11.12 -0.80
N PHE A 292 -8.08 11.01 0.44
CA PHE A 292 -9.53 11.03 0.72
C PHE A 292 -10.18 12.36 0.29
N VAL A 293 -9.51 13.50 0.49
CA VAL A 293 -10.01 14.83 0.06
C VAL A 293 -10.15 14.89 -1.47
N LEU A 294 -9.20 14.30 -2.20
CA LEU A 294 -9.25 14.18 -3.66
C LEU A 294 -10.38 13.27 -4.12
N VAL A 295 -10.57 12.11 -3.48
CA VAL A 295 -11.63 11.15 -3.81
C VAL A 295 -13.02 11.75 -3.53
N LEU A 296 -13.28 12.26 -2.32
CA LEU A 296 -14.56 12.86 -1.95
C LEU A 296 -14.88 14.11 -2.79
N GLY A 297 -13.90 14.99 -3.00
CA GLY A 297 -14.04 16.14 -3.88
C GLY A 297 -14.30 15.76 -5.35
N GLY A 298 -13.62 14.71 -5.82
CA GLY A 298 -13.80 14.15 -7.16
C GLY A 298 -15.19 13.54 -7.37
N LEU A 299 -15.67 12.74 -6.41
CA LEU A 299 -17.03 12.19 -6.39
C LEU A 299 -18.08 13.30 -6.43
N ALA A 300 -17.98 14.31 -5.56
CA ALA A 300 -18.92 15.43 -5.53
C ALA A 300 -18.99 16.16 -6.88
N LEU A 301 -17.83 16.42 -7.52
CA LEU A 301 -17.74 17.02 -8.85
C LEU A 301 -18.31 16.11 -9.95
N TRP A 302 -18.12 14.79 -9.85
CA TRP A 302 -18.60 13.81 -10.83
C TRP A 302 -20.12 13.62 -10.76
N PHE A 303 -20.66 13.35 -9.57
CA PHE A 303 -22.11 13.22 -9.33
C PHE A 303 -22.85 14.46 -9.80
N ALA A 304 -22.43 15.66 -9.38
CA ALA A 304 -23.09 16.90 -9.78
C ALA A 304 -23.02 17.17 -11.30
N ARG A 305 -21.98 16.69 -11.98
CA ARG A 305 -21.84 16.81 -13.45
C ARG A 305 -22.76 15.84 -14.21
N ARG A 306 -23.06 14.67 -13.64
CA ARG A 306 -23.70 13.54 -14.34
C ARG A 306 -25.05 13.11 -13.74
N ARG A 307 -25.57 13.78 -12.70
CA ARG A 307 -26.82 13.44 -11.98
C ARG A 307 -28.03 13.16 -12.88
N THR A 308 -28.14 13.86 -14.02
CA THR A 308 -29.24 13.69 -14.99
C THR A 308 -29.05 12.55 -15.99
N ARG A 309 -27.90 11.85 -15.98
CA ARG A 309 -27.57 10.76 -16.91
C ARG A 309 -26.90 9.61 -16.16
N ARG A 310 -27.68 8.86 -15.36
CA ARG A 310 -27.18 7.79 -14.47
C ARG A 310 -26.21 6.81 -15.14
N ARG A 311 -26.51 6.34 -16.36
CA ARG A 311 -25.62 5.45 -17.14
C ARG A 311 -24.21 6.04 -17.39
N ALA A 312 -24.11 7.36 -17.52
CA ALA A 312 -22.86 8.08 -17.72
C ALA A 312 -22.14 8.50 -16.42
N LEU A 313 -22.63 8.04 -15.25
CA LEU A 313 -21.83 7.96 -14.02
C LEU A 313 -20.91 6.73 -14.07
N LEU A 314 -21.53 5.56 -14.32
CA LEU A 314 -20.90 4.25 -14.18
C LEU A 314 -20.05 3.85 -15.39
N LEU A 315 -20.50 4.17 -16.61
CA LEU A 315 -19.85 3.75 -17.85
C LEU A 315 -19.13 4.94 -18.53
N PRO A 316 -17.83 4.79 -18.88
CA PRO A 316 -17.09 5.85 -19.53
C PRO A 316 -17.53 6.07 -20.98
N GLU A 317 -17.56 7.33 -21.42
CA GLU A 317 -17.93 7.68 -22.80
C GLU A 317 -16.95 7.07 -23.83
N ARG A 318 -17.51 6.38 -24.83
CA ARG A 318 -16.81 5.91 -26.03
C ARG A 318 -16.74 7.04 -27.08
N GLY A 319 -15.79 6.97 -28.01
CA GLY A 319 -15.58 7.97 -29.07
C GLY A 319 -14.12 8.44 -29.23
N PRO A 320 -13.88 9.51 -30.02
CA PRO A 320 -12.53 9.98 -30.35
C PRO A 320 -11.73 10.43 -29.12
N ARG A 321 -10.39 10.34 -29.21
CA ARG A 321 -9.43 10.69 -28.14
C ARG A 321 -9.49 12.20 -27.83
N SER A 322 -10.37 12.59 -26.91
CA SER A 322 -10.66 13.98 -26.55
C SER A 322 -10.55 14.24 -25.05
N ARG A 323 -10.42 15.51 -24.64
CA ARG A 323 -10.46 15.91 -23.22
C ARG A 323 -11.77 15.48 -22.54
N ARG A 324 -12.90 15.50 -23.26
CA ARG A 324 -14.20 15.01 -22.76
C ARG A 324 -14.16 13.51 -22.46
N ARG A 325 -13.63 12.70 -23.40
CA ARG A 325 -13.46 11.26 -23.19
C ARG A 325 -12.54 10.98 -21.99
N THR A 326 -11.37 11.62 -21.92
CA THR A 326 -10.43 11.46 -20.79
C THR A 326 -11.10 11.80 -19.44
N LEU A 327 -11.89 12.87 -19.37
CA LEU A 327 -12.66 13.21 -18.17
C LEU A 327 -13.72 12.16 -17.82
N SER A 328 -14.34 11.52 -18.81
CA SER A 328 -15.31 10.47 -18.54
C SER A 328 -14.68 9.18 -18.02
N TRP A 329 -13.48 8.84 -18.49
CA TRP A 329 -12.71 7.71 -17.97
C TRP A 329 -12.24 7.97 -16.53
N HIS A 330 -11.63 9.12 -16.28
CA HIS A 330 -11.22 9.55 -14.93
C HIS A 330 -12.41 9.58 -13.94
N GLY A 331 -13.57 10.12 -14.35
CA GLY A 331 -14.76 10.17 -13.50
C GLY A 331 -15.40 8.81 -13.22
N SER A 332 -15.57 7.96 -14.24
CA SER A 332 -16.18 6.63 -14.05
C SER A 332 -15.26 5.67 -13.30
N VAL A 333 -13.97 5.60 -13.64
CA VAL A 333 -13.00 4.74 -12.92
C VAL A 333 -12.82 5.22 -11.48
N GLY A 334 -12.76 6.55 -11.26
CA GLY A 334 -12.70 7.11 -9.91
C GLY A 334 -13.93 6.82 -9.06
N LEU A 335 -15.12 6.69 -9.67
CA LEU A 335 -16.33 6.24 -8.97
C LEU A 335 -16.23 4.78 -8.52
N TRP A 336 -15.73 3.88 -9.37
CA TRP A 336 -15.55 2.46 -9.02
C TRP A 336 -14.42 2.24 -8.00
N ALA A 337 -13.30 2.96 -8.14
CA ALA A 337 -12.16 2.86 -7.23
C ALA A 337 -12.38 3.59 -5.89
N ALA A 338 -13.39 4.47 -5.78
CA ALA A 338 -13.53 5.37 -4.64
C ALA A 338 -13.55 4.67 -3.27
N LEU A 339 -14.31 3.59 -3.11
CA LEU A 339 -14.40 2.88 -1.83
C LEU A 339 -13.04 2.30 -1.42
N GLY A 340 -12.37 1.60 -2.34
CA GLY A 340 -11.03 1.06 -2.09
C GLY A 340 -9.99 2.15 -1.80
N LEU A 341 -10.01 3.26 -2.55
CA LEU A 341 -9.09 4.38 -2.31
C LEU A 341 -9.37 5.12 -0.98
N LEU A 342 -10.62 5.15 -0.51
CA LEU A 342 -10.95 5.68 0.82
C LEU A 342 -10.47 4.74 1.93
N LEU A 343 -10.63 3.42 1.78
CA LEU A 343 -10.12 2.43 2.72
C LEU A 343 -8.58 2.45 2.78
N LEU A 344 -7.90 2.53 1.63
CA LEU A 344 -6.44 2.69 1.56
C LEU A 344 -5.96 4.02 2.16
N SER A 345 -6.70 5.11 1.93
CA SER A 345 -6.39 6.40 2.54
C SER A 345 -6.59 6.41 4.06
N ALA A 346 -7.57 5.68 4.58
CA ALA A 346 -7.82 5.59 6.02
C ALA A 346 -6.75 4.72 6.70
N THR A 347 -6.53 3.50 6.20
CA THR A 347 -5.53 2.57 6.73
C THR A 347 -4.10 3.12 6.63
N GLY A 348 -3.71 3.70 5.49
CA GLY A 348 -2.38 4.31 5.34
C GLY A 348 -2.11 5.50 6.28
N LEU A 349 -3.15 6.11 6.87
CA LEU A 349 -3.00 7.15 7.90
C LEU A 349 -2.86 6.56 9.31
N THR A 350 -3.33 5.33 9.59
CA THR A 350 -3.27 4.77 10.96
C THR A 350 -1.85 4.49 11.44
N TRP A 351 -0.88 4.29 10.53
CA TRP A 351 0.54 4.10 10.85
C TRP A 351 1.45 5.18 10.24
N SER A 352 0.88 6.33 9.83
CA SER A 352 1.70 7.49 9.45
C SER A 352 2.33 8.11 10.70
N ARG A 353 3.26 9.07 10.54
CA ARG A 353 3.90 9.72 11.68
C ARG A 353 2.89 10.53 12.50
N TYR A 354 2.38 11.64 11.97
CA TYR A 354 1.59 12.58 12.79
C TYR A 354 0.11 12.20 12.86
N ALA A 355 -0.51 11.81 11.75
CA ALA A 355 -1.89 11.32 11.78
C ALA A 355 -2.00 9.97 12.51
N GLY A 356 -1.01 9.08 12.38
CA GLY A 356 -0.97 7.80 13.10
C GLY A 356 -0.79 7.98 14.61
N GLU A 357 0.10 8.88 15.06
CA GLU A 357 0.22 9.27 16.48
C GLU A 357 -1.15 9.74 17.06
N ASN A 358 -1.87 10.61 16.33
CA ASN A 358 -3.20 11.08 16.74
C ASN A 358 -4.28 9.97 16.73
N ILE A 359 -4.21 9.03 15.78
CA ILE A 359 -5.12 7.87 15.71
C ILE A 359 -4.84 6.89 16.85
N GLY A 360 -3.57 6.63 17.17
CA GLY A 360 -3.15 5.81 18.31
C GLY A 360 -3.65 6.40 19.63
N ALA A 361 -3.35 7.68 19.90
CA ALA A 361 -3.82 8.36 21.11
C ALA A 361 -5.36 8.37 21.25
N LEU A 362 -6.09 8.48 20.13
CA LEU A 362 -7.56 8.36 20.12
C LEU A 362 -8.02 6.92 20.38
N GLN A 363 -7.35 5.93 19.79
CA GLN A 363 -7.64 4.51 19.98
C GLN A 363 -7.42 4.11 21.45
N ASP A 364 -6.31 4.53 22.05
CA ASP A 364 -5.98 4.27 23.45
C ASP A 364 -6.97 4.95 24.41
N GLY A 365 -7.28 6.24 24.18
CA GLY A 365 -8.26 7.00 24.95
C GLY A 365 -9.70 6.47 24.86
N LEU A 366 -10.00 5.61 23.88
CA LEU A 366 -11.29 4.90 23.74
C LEU A 366 -11.25 3.47 24.27
N GLY A 367 -10.18 3.05 24.97
CA GLY A 367 -10.01 1.67 25.44
C GLY A 367 -9.79 0.66 24.30
N GLY A 368 -9.35 1.15 23.15
CA GLY A 368 -9.14 0.37 21.93
C GLY A 368 -7.70 -0.10 21.71
N ALA A 369 -6.80 0.13 22.67
CA ALA A 369 -5.39 -0.26 22.60
C ALA A 369 -5.21 -1.74 22.22
N THR A 370 -4.09 -2.08 21.59
CA THR A 370 -3.79 -3.50 21.32
C THR A 370 -3.31 -4.14 22.62
N PRO A 371 -3.96 -5.22 23.11
CA PRO A 371 -3.54 -5.87 24.34
C PRO A 371 -2.14 -6.48 24.20
N THR A 372 -1.42 -6.55 25.32
CA THR A 372 -0.06 -7.08 25.41
C THR A 372 -0.02 -8.28 26.33
N LEU A 373 0.65 -9.35 25.88
CA LEU A 373 0.89 -10.56 26.64
C LEU A 373 1.93 -10.33 27.76
N SER A 374 1.65 -10.84 28.95
CA SER A 374 2.49 -10.74 30.15
C SER A 374 3.50 -11.88 30.20
N ALA A 375 4.68 -11.69 29.61
CA ALA A 375 5.72 -12.71 29.54
C ALA A 375 6.69 -12.73 30.75
N GLY A 376 6.39 -12.06 31.86
CA GLY A 376 7.31 -11.94 33.00
C GLY A 376 7.40 -13.21 33.86
N THR A 377 8.62 -13.71 34.09
CA THR A 377 8.87 -14.87 34.97
C THR A 377 8.86 -14.47 36.45
N ALA A 378 8.46 -15.39 37.34
CA ALA A 378 8.40 -15.13 38.77
C ALA A 378 9.80 -14.87 39.37
N GLY A 379 10.11 -13.60 39.66
CA GLY A 379 11.40 -13.19 40.22
C GLY A 379 11.81 -11.76 39.89
N VAL A 380 11.29 -11.19 38.78
CA VAL A 380 11.57 -9.80 38.37
C VAL A 380 10.33 -8.93 38.61
N ALA A 381 10.16 -8.51 39.87
CA ALA A 381 9.10 -7.57 40.23
C ALA A 381 9.53 -6.12 39.94
N GLY A 382 9.01 -5.53 38.86
CA GLY A 382 9.01 -4.09 38.61
C GLY A 382 9.59 -3.66 37.26
N GLY A 383 8.73 -3.23 36.34
CA GLY A 383 9.18 -2.70 35.04
C GLY A 383 8.12 -2.57 33.94
N GLU A 384 6.85 -2.29 34.26
CA GLU A 384 5.81 -2.07 33.25
C GLU A 384 6.02 -0.75 32.48
N HIS A 385 6.86 -0.76 31.44
CA HIS A 385 6.85 0.29 30.40
C HIS A 385 7.11 -0.29 29.01
N ALA A 386 6.03 -0.62 28.31
CA ALA A 386 6.07 -0.86 26.87
C ALA A 386 6.37 0.47 26.14
N GLY A 387 7.45 0.50 25.36
CA GLY A 387 7.87 1.68 24.60
C GLY A 387 8.57 1.31 23.31
N HIS A 388 7.88 1.40 22.17
CA HIS A 388 8.51 1.33 20.86
C HIS A 388 9.24 2.64 20.54
N GLY A 389 10.50 2.74 20.98
CA GLY A 389 11.41 3.84 20.64
C GLY A 389 12.73 3.29 20.09
N PRO A 390 13.23 3.76 18.92
CA PRO A 390 14.57 3.42 18.47
C PRO A 390 15.60 4.26 19.25
N GLY A 391 16.55 3.60 19.92
CA GLY A 391 17.72 4.27 20.50
C GLY A 391 17.91 4.11 22.01
N HIS A 392 18.15 2.88 22.46
CA HIS A 392 19.00 2.63 23.63
C HIS A 392 20.05 1.58 23.27
N GLN A 393 21.32 1.90 23.48
CA GLN A 393 22.41 0.91 23.40
C GLN A 393 22.24 -0.10 24.54
N PRO A 394 22.29 -1.42 24.29
CA PRO A 394 22.47 -2.39 25.35
C PRO A 394 23.86 -2.16 25.97
N ALA A 395 23.92 -2.01 27.29
CA ALA A 395 25.16 -2.31 28.01
C ALA A 395 25.30 -3.84 28.09
N ASP A 396 26.53 -4.34 27.98
CA ASP A 396 26.80 -5.78 27.95
C ASP A 396 26.19 -6.50 29.17
N PRO A 397 25.24 -7.44 28.98
CA PRO A 397 24.73 -8.23 30.09
C PRO A 397 25.79 -9.24 30.51
N ALA A 398 26.21 -9.17 31.78
CA ALA A 398 26.96 -10.26 32.39
C ALA A 398 26.12 -11.56 32.35
N PRO A 399 26.72 -12.73 32.09
CA PRO A 399 25.97 -13.96 31.94
C PRO A 399 25.26 -14.31 33.26
N ALA A 400 23.92 -14.27 33.24
CA ALA A 400 23.12 -14.87 34.29
C ALA A 400 23.44 -16.37 34.40
N PRO A 401 23.41 -16.97 35.61
CA PRO A 401 23.60 -18.40 35.76
C PRO A 401 22.51 -19.14 34.97
N PRO A 402 22.80 -20.32 34.40
CA PRO A 402 21.80 -21.10 33.67
C PRO A 402 20.73 -21.59 34.63
N THR A 403 19.63 -20.85 34.73
CA THR A 403 18.31 -21.43 34.98
C THR A 403 18.13 -22.57 33.98
N ALA A 404 17.65 -23.72 34.43
CA ALA A 404 17.35 -24.82 33.52
C ALA A 404 16.42 -24.30 32.43
N ASP A 405 16.83 -24.39 31.17
CA ASP A 405 16.03 -23.97 30.04
C ASP A 405 15.34 -25.21 29.46
N ILE A 406 14.01 -25.18 29.37
CA ILE A 406 13.22 -26.27 28.81
C ILE A 406 13.47 -26.51 27.32
N GLY A 407 14.00 -25.53 26.60
CA GLY A 407 14.24 -25.58 25.15
C GLY A 407 13.03 -25.13 24.30
N VAL A 408 13.33 -24.75 23.06
CA VAL A 408 12.36 -24.24 22.08
C VAL A 408 11.30 -25.29 21.76
N ASP A 409 11.69 -26.56 21.62
CA ASP A 409 10.74 -27.64 21.32
C ASP A 409 9.68 -27.79 22.43
N ARG A 410 10.11 -27.83 23.70
CA ARG A 410 9.16 -27.91 24.83
C ARG A 410 8.31 -26.65 24.99
N ALA A 411 8.86 -25.47 24.70
CA ALA A 411 8.10 -24.22 24.75
C ALA A 411 6.98 -24.21 23.69
N VAL A 412 7.25 -24.75 22.50
CA VAL A 412 6.24 -24.97 21.47
C VAL A 412 5.22 -26.03 21.91
N ASP A 413 5.65 -27.18 22.44
CA ASP A 413 4.73 -28.23 22.91
C ASP A 413 3.80 -27.71 24.02
N ALA A 414 4.32 -26.94 24.98
CA ALA A 414 3.53 -26.30 26.03
C ALA A 414 2.51 -25.30 25.46
N ALA A 415 2.92 -24.48 24.48
CA ALA A 415 2.03 -23.55 23.80
C ALA A 415 0.94 -24.26 22.97
N ARG A 416 1.27 -25.38 22.31
CA ARG A 416 0.28 -26.22 21.59
C ARG A 416 -0.69 -26.88 22.57
N ALA A 417 -0.21 -27.41 23.69
CA ALA A 417 -1.07 -27.93 24.76
C ALA A 417 -1.98 -26.85 25.37
N ALA A 418 -1.56 -25.58 25.33
CA ALA A 418 -2.34 -24.42 25.72
C ALA A 418 -3.28 -23.88 24.61
N GLY A 419 -3.36 -24.55 23.44
CA GLY A 419 -4.26 -24.20 22.33
C GLY A 419 -3.68 -23.26 21.27
N ILE A 420 -2.37 -23.32 21.00
CA ILE A 420 -1.77 -22.71 19.80
C ILE A 420 -1.77 -23.75 18.69
N ASP A 421 -2.76 -23.67 17.80
CA ASP A 421 -3.04 -24.69 16.79
C ASP A 421 -2.49 -24.35 15.41
N SER A 422 -2.18 -23.08 15.13
CA SER A 422 -1.64 -22.66 13.84
C SER A 422 -0.36 -23.42 13.46
N ALA A 423 -0.19 -23.68 12.16
CA ALA A 423 1.07 -24.12 11.59
C ALA A 423 2.07 -22.96 11.44
N SER A 424 1.57 -21.73 11.28
CA SER A 424 2.38 -20.52 11.07
C SER A 424 2.69 -19.85 12.41
N ILE A 425 3.72 -20.32 13.12
CA ILE A 425 4.12 -19.75 14.42
C ILE A 425 5.47 -19.01 14.37
N ALA A 426 5.62 -18.04 15.28
CA ALA A 426 6.89 -17.41 15.64
C ALA A 426 7.13 -17.61 17.13
N VAL A 427 8.30 -18.16 17.48
CA VAL A 427 8.76 -18.35 18.85
C VAL A 427 9.79 -17.29 19.16
N THR A 428 9.53 -16.41 20.13
CA THR A 428 10.51 -15.45 20.65
C THR A 428 11.24 -16.09 21.82
N LEU A 429 12.57 -16.00 21.85
CA LEU A 429 13.38 -16.60 22.92
C LEU A 429 13.25 -15.81 24.24
N PRO A 430 13.44 -16.46 25.40
CA PRO A 430 13.45 -15.80 26.70
C PRO A 430 14.62 -14.81 26.79
N ALA A 431 14.38 -13.69 27.47
CA ALA A 431 15.38 -12.64 27.70
C ALA A 431 15.01 -11.76 28.91
N ASP A 432 15.99 -11.49 29.78
CA ASP A 432 15.88 -10.52 30.89
C ASP A 432 14.70 -10.76 31.84
N GLY A 433 14.52 -12.00 32.30
CA GLY A 433 13.40 -12.37 33.18
C GLY A 433 12.04 -12.40 32.48
N ARG A 434 12.03 -12.51 31.15
CA ARG A 434 10.85 -12.85 30.36
C ARG A 434 10.99 -14.24 29.76
N GLY A 435 9.88 -14.97 29.73
CA GLY A 435 9.82 -16.30 29.15
C GLY A 435 9.70 -16.31 27.63
N TYR A 436 9.55 -17.53 27.10
CA TYR A 436 9.24 -17.73 25.69
C TYR A 436 7.91 -17.08 25.33
N VAL A 437 7.80 -16.51 24.13
CA VAL A 437 6.52 -16.08 23.56
C VAL A 437 6.29 -16.83 22.27
N VAL A 438 5.34 -17.78 22.28
CA VAL A 438 4.88 -18.49 21.10
C VAL A 438 3.66 -17.77 20.55
N LYS A 439 3.72 -17.39 19.28
CA LYS A 439 2.73 -16.53 18.62
C LYS A 439 2.30 -17.11 17.29
N GLU A 440 0.99 -17.16 17.04
CA GLU A 440 0.44 -17.40 15.72
C GLU A 440 0.65 -16.18 14.80
N THR A 441 0.90 -16.46 13.52
CA THR A 441 1.30 -15.45 12.54
C THR A 441 0.51 -15.50 11.24
N ASP A 442 -0.51 -16.37 11.11
CA ASP A 442 -1.39 -16.33 9.93
C ASP A 442 -2.37 -15.17 10.02
N LYS A 443 -2.20 -14.24 9.07
CA LYS A 443 -2.96 -13.00 8.94
C LYS A 443 -4.01 -13.11 7.84
N GLN A 444 -4.10 -14.24 7.16
CA GLN A 444 -5.19 -14.54 6.23
C GLN A 444 -6.49 -14.77 7.01
N PHE A 445 -7.64 -14.74 6.34
CA PHE A 445 -8.92 -15.04 6.98
C PHE A 445 -9.23 -16.55 6.88
N PRO A 446 -9.59 -17.25 7.98
CA PRO A 446 -9.73 -16.76 9.36
C PRO A 446 -8.37 -16.45 10.02
N VAL A 447 -8.31 -15.38 10.80
CA VAL A 447 -7.07 -14.83 11.36
C VAL A 447 -6.65 -15.56 12.63
N GLU A 448 -5.40 -16.03 12.65
CA GLU A 448 -4.76 -16.78 13.74
C GLU A 448 -3.60 -15.93 14.29
N LEU A 449 -3.84 -15.26 15.43
CA LEU A 449 -2.89 -14.34 16.06
C LEU A 449 -2.82 -14.54 17.59
N ASP A 450 -3.24 -15.71 18.07
CA ASP A 450 -3.22 -16.05 19.48
C ASP A 450 -1.76 -16.19 19.97
N GLN A 451 -1.56 -15.94 21.26
CA GLN A 451 -0.23 -15.84 21.86
C GLN A 451 -0.21 -16.49 23.24
N VAL A 452 0.85 -17.24 23.53
CA VAL A 452 1.10 -17.88 24.82
C VAL A 452 2.51 -17.54 25.30
N ALA A 453 2.62 -17.16 26.57
CA ALA A 453 3.89 -16.99 27.26
C ALA A 453 4.20 -18.25 28.08
N VAL A 454 5.43 -18.74 28.01
CA VAL A 454 5.87 -19.98 28.67
C VAL A 454 7.13 -19.73 29.49
N ASP A 455 7.13 -20.16 30.76
CA ASP A 455 8.28 -20.02 31.64
C ASP A 455 9.42 -20.96 31.19
N PRO A 456 10.65 -20.44 30.99
CA PRO A 456 11.78 -21.23 30.53
C PRO A 456 12.26 -22.24 31.59
N ALA A 457 11.92 -22.06 32.87
CA ALA A 457 12.39 -22.92 33.96
C ALA A 457 11.71 -24.29 34.01
N ASP A 458 10.40 -24.34 33.76
CA ASP A 458 9.58 -25.55 33.93
C ASP A 458 8.52 -25.78 32.84
N GLY A 459 8.33 -24.84 31.92
CA GLY A 459 7.34 -24.94 30.85
C GLY A 459 5.91 -24.61 31.26
N THR A 460 5.71 -24.01 32.44
CA THR A 460 4.39 -23.49 32.84
C THR A 460 3.96 -22.34 31.94
N VAL A 461 2.65 -22.26 31.65
CA VAL A 461 2.06 -21.13 30.92
C VAL A 461 1.93 -19.95 31.87
N LEU A 462 2.60 -18.85 31.55
CA LEU A 462 2.60 -17.60 32.31
C LEU A 462 1.34 -16.77 32.01
N ASP A 463 0.99 -16.66 30.73
CA ASP A 463 -0.13 -15.86 30.25
C ASP A 463 -0.58 -16.38 28.87
N ARG A 464 -1.84 -16.10 28.49
CA ARG A 464 -2.40 -16.36 27.16
C ARG A 464 -3.24 -15.17 26.72
N LEU A 465 -3.11 -14.79 25.46
CA LEU A 465 -3.83 -13.67 24.85
C LEU A 465 -4.40 -14.08 23.50
N ASP A 466 -5.73 -14.16 23.42
CA ASP A 466 -6.45 -14.56 22.21
C ASP A 466 -6.78 -13.36 21.33
N PHE A 467 -6.66 -13.51 20.01
CA PHE A 467 -7.15 -12.51 19.05
C PHE A 467 -8.66 -12.29 19.20
N ALA A 468 -9.40 -13.31 19.67
CA ALA A 468 -10.82 -13.20 20.01
C ALA A 468 -11.11 -12.15 21.10
N GLU A 469 -10.17 -11.85 21.99
CA GLU A 469 -10.34 -10.89 23.09
C GLU A 469 -9.95 -9.46 22.72
N TYR A 470 -9.27 -9.25 21.59
CA TYR A 470 -8.82 -7.91 21.19
C TYR A 470 -9.99 -6.92 21.08
N PRO A 471 -9.83 -5.67 21.56
CA PRO A 471 -10.82 -4.61 21.35
C PRO A 471 -11.16 -4.41 19.87
N LEU A 472 -12.41 -4.02 19.58
CA LEU A 472 -12.88 -3.88 18.20
C LEU A 472 -12.00 -2.92 17.36
N LEU A 473 -11.50 -1.84 17.96
CA LEU A 473 -10.60 -0.91 17.28
C LEU A 473 -9.25 -1.56 16.95
N ALA A 474 -8.64 -2.31 17.87
CA ALA A 474 -7.41 -3.07 17.60
C ALA A 474 -7.62 -4.09 16.46
N LYS A 475 -8.72 -4.84 16.47
CA LYS A 475 -9.09 -5.77 15.38
C LYS A 475 -9.26 -5.07 14.04
N LEU A 476 -10.01 -3.97 14.00
CA LEU A 476 -10.26 -3.20 12.76
C LEU A 476 -9.00 -2.55 12.21
N THR A 477 -8.16 -1.96 13.07
CA THR A 477 -6.85 -1.43 12.69
C THR A 477 -5.99 -2.55 12.11
N ARG A 478 -5.86 -3.69 12.80
CA ARG A 478 -5.04 -4.83 12.35
C ARG A 478 -5.50 -5.41 11.02
N ILE A 479 -6.78 -5.76 10.90
CA ILE A 479 -7.38 -6.25 9.65
C ILE A 479 -7.21 -5.19 8.55
N GLY A 480 -7.27 -3.90 8.87
CA GLY A 480 -6.97 -2.80 7.97
C GLY A 480 -5.53 -2.82 7.43
N ILE A 481 -4.53 -3.06 8.29
CA ILE A 481 -3.11 -3.19 7.88
C ILE A 481 -2.93 -4.41 6.98
N ASP A 482 -3.44 -5.57 7.40
CA ASP A 482 -3.30 -6.83 6.67
C ASP A 482 -4.08 -6.79 5.34
N ALA A 483 -5.19 -6.04 5.28
CA ALA A 483 -5.91 -5.74 4.05
C ALA A 483 -5.11 -4.81 3.13
N HIS A 484 -4.53 -3.72 3.63
CA HIS A 484 -3.74 -2.78 2.82
C HIS A 484 -2.47 -3.41 2.24
N THR A 485 -1.79 -4.25 3.01
CA THR A 485 -0.52 -4.91 2.64
C THR A 485 -0.69 -6.12 1.74
N GLY A 486 -1.92 -6.58 1.48
CA GLY A 486 -2.17 -7.71 0.58
C GLY A 486 -2.14 -9.09 1.24
N VAL A 487 -2.27 -9.16 2.57
CA VAL A 487 -2.22 -10.45 3.30
C VAL A 487 -3.63 -10.98 3.62
N PHE A 488 -4.55 -10.13 4.10
CA PHE A 488 -5.81 -10.57 4.74
C PHE A 488 -6.70 -11.57 3.98
N LEU A 489 -6.80 -11.47 2.64
CA LEU A 489 -7.51 -12.45 1.79
C LEU A 489 -6.58 -13.07 0.74
N GLY A 490 -5.29 -13.21 1.07
CA GLY A 490 -4.24 -13.75 0.21
C GLY A 490 -4.26 -13.16 -1.21
N LEU A 491 -4.25 -14.03 -2.21
CA LEU A 491 -4.22 -13.65 -3.62
C LEU A 491 -5.41 -12.78 -4.05
N PHE A 492 -6.61 -12.98 -3.49
CA PHE A 492 -7.77 -12.15 -3.83
C PHE A 492 -7.53 -10.69 -3.42
N ASN A 493 -6.97 -10.49 -2.23
CA ASN A 493 -6.61 -9.16 -1.75
C ASN A 493 -5.55 -8.50 -2.65
N GLN A 494 -4.49 -9.24 -2.98
CA GLN A 494 -3.39 -8.77 -3.84
C GLN A 494 -3.89 -8.33 -5.23
N LEU A 495 -4.79 -9.11 -5.84
CA LEU A 495 -5.40 -8.76 -7.13
C LEU A 495 -6.31 -7.52 -7.02
N ALA A 496 -7.06 -7.37 -5.92
CA ALA A 496 -7.88 -6.18 -5.68
C ALA A 496 -7.02 -4.92 -5.50
N LEU A 497 -5.94 -5.00 -4.73
CA LEU A 497 -4.95 -3.93 -4.55
C LEU A 497 -4.26 -3.57 -5.86
N ALA A 498 -3.82 -4.57 -6.64
CA ALA A 498 -3.22 -4.37 -7.96
C ALA A 498 -4.17 -3.63 -8.92
N ALA A 499 -5.47 -3.97 -8.90
CA ALA A 499 -6.48 -3.28 -9.69
C ALA A 499 -6.71 -1.83 -9.22
N LEU A 500 -6.75 -1.57 -7.91
CA LEU A 500 -6.86 -0.23 -7.33
C LEU A 500 -5.63 0.64 -7.64
N ALA A 501 -4.43 0.08 -7.52
CA ALA A 501 -3.17 0.72 -7.88
C ALA A 501 -3.12 1.13 -9.35
N LEU A 502 -3.46 0.20 -10.26
CA LEU A 502 -3.54 0.50 -11.69
C LEU A 502 -4.63 1.55 -12.00
N ALA A 503 -5.79 1.48 -11.33
CA ALA A 503 -6.84 2.49 -11.46
C ALA A 503 -6.36 3.88 -11.02
N LEU A 504 -5.66 3.99 -9.88
CA LEU A 504 -5.08 5.24 -9.38
C LEU A 504 -4.03 5.81 -10.34
N ALA A 505 -3.09 4.98 -10.81
CA ALA A 505 -2.09 5.38 -11.79
C ALA A 505 -2.74 5.91 -13.09
N LEU A 506 -3.73 5.18 -13.64
CA LEU A 506 -4.47 5.62 -14.82
C LEU A 506 -5.26 6.92 -14.59
N MET A 507 -5.88 7.08 -13.42
CA MET A 507 -6.55 8.34 -13.04
C MET A 507 -5.59 9.52 -13.00
N ILE A 508 -4.39 9.35 -12.45
CA ILE A 508 -3.34 10.37 -12.38
C ILE A 508 -2.86 10.74 -13.79
N LEU A 509 -2.54 9.75 -14.63
CA LEU A 509 -2.16 9.97 -16.03
C LEU A 509 -3.26 10.69 -16.83
N TRP A 510 -4.53 10.36 -16.59
CA TRP A 510 -5.66 11.08 -17.17
C TRP A 510 -5.82 12.50 -16.60
N GLY A 511 -5.50 12.72 -15.33
CA GLY A 511 -5.42 14.03 -14.69
C GLY A 511 -4.41 14.95 -15.38
N TYR A 512 -3.15 14.50 -15.51
CA TYR A 512 -2.09 15.21 -16.22
C TYR A 512 -2.43 15.40 -17.71
N ARG A 513 -2.99 14.40 -18.38
CA ARG A 513 -3.47 14.53 -19.76
C ARG A 513 -4.56 15.61 -19.89
N MET A 514 -5.51 15.69 -18.96
CA MET A 514 -6.56 16.71 -18.95
C MET A 514 -6.03 18.12 -18.66
N TRP A 515 -4.94 18.24 -17.91
CA TRP A 515 -4.20 19.48 -17.67
C TRP A 515 -3.45 19.93 -18.91
N TRP A 516 -2.67 19.04 -19.53
CA TRP A 516 -1.92 19.30 -20.77
C TRP A 516 -2.85 19.73 -21.91
N LEU A 517 -3.94 18.99 -22.15
CA LEU A 517 -4.96 19.31 -23.16
C LEU A 517 -5.74 20.61 -22.86
N ARG A 518 -5.65 21.16 -21.65
CA ARG A 518 -6.30 22.43 -21.28
C ARG A 518 -5.42 23.65 -21.58
N ARG A 519 -4.10 23.50 -21.69
CA ARG A 519 -3.09 24.58 -21.85
C ARG A 519 -3.48 25.87 -21.10
N PRO A 520 -3.37 25.93 -19.76
CA PRO A 520 -3.99 26.99 -18.96
C PRO A 520 -3.46 28.41 -19.25
N ARG A 521 -4.12 29.14 -20.16
CA ARG A 521 -3.79 30.55 -20.49
C ARG A 521 -4.11 31.56 -19.36
N ARG A 522 -4.82 31.13 -18.31
CA ARG A 522 -5.11 31.92 -17.10
C ARG A 522 -5.15 31.00 -15.87
N PRO A 523 -4.70 31.45 -14.69
CA PRO A 523 -4.81 30.68 -13.45
C PRO A 523 -6.27 30.39 -13.09
N VAL A 524 -6.52 29.22 -12.49
CA VAL A 524 -7.86 28.80 -12.04
C VAL A 524 -8.36 29.77 -10.97
N GLY A 525 -9.67 30.06 -10.98
CA GLY A 525 -10.32 31.15 -10.25
C GLY A 525 -9.75 31.46 -8.87
N ARG A 526 -9.04 32.59 -8.77
CA ARG A 526 -8.42 33.08 -7.54
C ARG A 526 -9.47 33.42 -6.49
N ALA A 527 -9.19 33.12 -5.22
CA ALA A 527 -10.03 33.42 -4.08
C ALA A 527 -11.51 32.97 -4.22
N ALA A 528 -11.72 31.75 -4.72
CA ALA A 528 -13.07 31.16 -4.86
C ALA A 528 -13.86 31.14 -3.54
N TRP A 529 -13.16 30.95 -2.41
CA TRP A 529 -13.71 30.99 -1.05
C TRP A 529 -14.36 32.35 -0.70
N ARG A 530 -13.89 33.48 -1.26
CA ARG A 530 -14.50 34.81 -1.06
C ARG A 530 -15.89 34.97 -1.68
N LYS A 531 -16.36 33.97 -2.43
CA LYS A 531 -17.72 33.90 -3.00
C LYS A 531 -18.66 32.99 -2.22
N LEU A 532 -18.19 32.34 -1.15
CA LEU A 532 -19.04 31.53 -0.29
C LEU A 532 -19.85 32.44 0.65
N PRO A 533 -21.12 32.12 0.92
CA PRO A 533 -21.85 32.77 2.01
C PRO A 533 -21.21 32.39 3.35
N VAL A 534 -21.22 33.31 4.32
CA VAL A 534 -20.62 33.13 5.64
C VAL A 534 -21.15 31.86 6.34
N THR A 535 -22.45 31.57 6.17
CA THR A 535 -23.13 30.37 6.69
C THR A 535 -22.57 29.04 6.17
N LEU A 536 -21.88 29.03 5.02
CA LEU A 536 -21.18 27.86 4.48
C LEU A 536 -19.66 27.93 4.71
N LEU A 537 -19.11 29.14 4.77
CA LEU A 537 -17.68 29.37 4.99
C LEU A 537 -17.25 29.01 6.42
N LEU A 538 -18.00 29.42 7.44
CA LEU A 538 -17.68 29.13 8.84
C LEU A 538 -17.64 27.64 9.17
N PRO A 539 -18.68 26.81 8.88
CA PRO A 539 -18.62 25.37 9.18
C PRO A 539 -17.55 24.66 8.35
N LEU A 540 -17.31 25.09 7.10
CA LEU A 540 -16.23 24.53 6.28
C LEU A 540 -14.84 24.86 6.85
N ALA A 541 -14.65 26.09 7.36
CA ALA A 541 -13.41 26.49 8.03
C ALA A 541 -13.19 25.76 9.36
N ALA A 542 -14.25 25.60 10.16
CA ALA A 542 -14.20 24.83 11.41
C ALA A 542 -13.87 23.35 11.15
N ALA A 543 -14.51 22.72 10.16
CA ALA A 543 -14.21 21.35 9.75
C ALA A 543 -12.77 21.21 9.22
N ALA A 544 -12.30 22.17 8.41
CA ALA A 544 -10.91 22.18 7.92
C ALA A 544 -9.87 22.41 9.04
N ALA A 545 -10.21 23.19 10.06
CA ALA A 545 -9.35 23.41 11.22
C ALA A 545 -9.27 22.16 12.11
N LEU A 546 -10.42 21.54 12.44
CA LEU A 546 -10.47 20.29 13.21
C LEU A 546 -9.71 19.16 12.50
N LEU A 547 -9.97 18.98 11.21
CA LEU A 547 -9.32 17.96 10.39
C LEU A 547 -7.83 18.27 10.15
N GLY A 548 -7.45 19.55 10.06
CA GLY A 548 -6.06 19.97 9.96
C GLY A 548 -5.27 19.91 11.27
N TRP A 549 -5.96 19.88 12.42
CA TRP A 549 -5.38 19.59 13.73
C TRP A 549 -5.17 18.07 13.90
N PHE A 550 -6.18 17.26 13.56
CA PHE A 550 -6.10 15.80 13.64
C PHE A 550 -5.17 15.18 12.57
N VAL A 551 -5.03 15.83 11.41
CA VAL A 551 -4.13 15.43 10.32
C VAL A 551 -3.17 16.59 10.03
N PRO A 552 -2.07 16.75 10.78
CA PRO A 552 -1.25 17.96 10.76
C PRO A 552 -0.69 18.35 9.39
N LEU A 553 -0.25 17.38 8.58
CA LEU A 553 0.27 17.68 7.23
C LEU A 553 -0.81 18.16 6.25
N LEU A 554 -2.08 17.76 6.44
CA LEU A 554 -3.21 18.34 5.71
C LEU A 554 -3.43 19.80 6.12
N GLY A 555 -3.44 20.07 7.43
CA GLY A 555 -3.62 21.42 7.98
C GLY A 555 -2.51 22.38 7.55
N LEU A 556 -1.25 21.99 7.73
CA LEU A 556 -0.08 22.79 7.35
C LEU A 556 -0.04 23.06 5.84
N SER A 557 -0.29 22.06 4.99
CA SER A 557 -0.30 22.26 3.54
C SER A 557 -1.50 23.12 3.07
N LEU A 558 -2.66 23.03 3.72
CA LEU A 558 -3.78 23.95 3.52
C LEU A 558 -3.39 25.40 3.88
N LEU A 559 -2.71 25.62 5.00
CA LEU A 559 -2.23 26.94 5.41
C LEU A 559 -1.19 27.50 4.41
N VAL A 560 -0.26 26.68 3.93
CA VAL A 560 0.72 27.07 2.89
C VAL A 560 0.01 27.46 1.58
N LEU A 561 -1.01 26.72 1.16
CA LEU A 561 -1.82 27.07 -0.02
C LEU A 561 -2.56 28.39 0.16
N LEU A 562 -3.13 28.65 1.34
CA LEU A 562 -3.80 29.92 1.67
C LEU A 562 -2.81 31.10 1.72
N ALA A 563 -1.62 30.92 2.29
CA ALA A 563 -0.56 31.92 2.32
C ALA A 563 -0.08 32.26 0.90
N ALA A 564 0.14 31.24 0.05
CA ALA A 564 0.50 31.44 -1.35
C ALA A 564 -0.60 32.19 -2.14
N GLU A 565 -1.88 31.94 -1.84
CA GLU A 565 -2.99 32.74 -2.40
C GLU A 565 -2.95 34.21 -1.95
N LEU A 566 -2.68 34.46 -0.67
CA LEU A 566 -2.60 35.81 -0.11
C LEU A 566 -1.44 36.60 -0.74
N VAL A 567 -0.25 36.02 -0.79
CA VAL A 567 0.94 36.63 -1.43
C VAL A 567 0.66 36.93 -2.91
N LEU A 568 0.10 35.97 -3.66
CA LEU A 568 -0.22 36.19 -5.08
C LEU A 568 -1.29 37.27 -5.28
N ALA A 569 -2.27 37.38 -4.37
CA ALA A 569 -3.28 38.44 -4.39
C ALA A 569 -2.65 39.81 -4.10
N LEU A 570 -1.77 39.92 -3.11
CA LEU A 570 -1.03 41.14 -2.76
C LEU A 570 -0.13 41.60 -3.91
N VAL A 571 0.67 40.70 -4.49
CA VAL A 571 1.53 40.98 -5.66
C VAL A 571 0.69 41.47 -6.85
N THR A 572 -0.44 40.83 -7.12
CA THR A 572 -1.33 41.26 -8.22
C THR A 572 -1.96 42.62 -7.95
N ARG A 573 -2.41 42.88 -6.72
CA ARG A 573 -2.95 44.18 -6.30
C ARG A 573 -1.90 45.29 -6.48
N ASN A 574 -0.64 45.02 -6.15
CA ASN A 574 0.45 45.98 -6.29
C ASN A 574 0.79 46.24 -7.77
N ARG A 575 0.92 45.19 -8.59
CA ARG A 575 1.14 45.33 -10.05
C ARG A 575 0.02 46.11 -10.73
N ASN A 576 -1.24 45.91 -10.34
CA ASN A 576 -2.36 46.69 -10.84
C ASN A 576 -2.31 48.16 -10.38
N ARG A 577 -1.96 48.44 -9.12
CA ARG A 577 -1.76 49.82 -8.62
C ARG A 577 -0.66 50.56 -9.40
N ILE A 578 0.48 49.90 -9.65
CA ILE A 578 1.59 50.46 -10.44
C ILE A 578 1.14 50.74 -11.88
N ARG A 579 0.40 49.81 -12.50
CA ARG A 579 -0.13 49.98 -13.87
C ARG A 579 -1.12 51.15 -13.97
N ILE A 580 -2.01 51.30 -12.99
CA ILE A 580 -2.97 52.43 -12.93
C ILE A 580 -2.23 53.76 -12.71
N ARG A 581 -1.21 53.81 -11.85
CA ARG A 581 -0.38 55.01 -11.68
C ARG A 581 0.31 55.41 -13.00
N ARG A 582 0.98 54.47 -13.67
CA ARG A 582 1.64 54.71 -14.98
C ARG A 582 0.68 55.13 -16.11
N ALA A 583 -0.60 54.77 -16.00
CA ALA A 583 -1.66 55.15 -16.95
C ALA A 583 -2.38 56.45 -16.56
N ARG A 584 -1.96 57.13 -15.48
CA ARG A 584 -2.40 58.49 -15.10
C ARG A 584 -1.28 59.53 -15.21
N THR A 585 -0.04 59.08 -15.44
CA THR A 585 1.15 59.92 -15.69
C THR A 585 1.56 59.90 -17.17
N ARG A 586 0.67 59.41 -18.03
CA ARG A 586 0.64 59.49 -19.49
C ARG A 586 -0.75 59.95 -19.86
#